data_AF-A0A3L8P4A2-F1
#
_entry.id   AF-A0A3L8P4A2-F1
#
_cell.length_a   1.000
_cell.length_b   1.000
_cell.length_c   1.000
_cell.angle_alpha   90.00
_cell.angle_beta   90.00
_cell.angle_gamma   90.00
#
_symmetry.space_group_name_H-M   'P 1'
#
loop_
_entity.id
_entity.type
_entity.pdbx_description
1 polymer ?
#
loop_
_entity_poly.entity_id
_entity_poly.type
_entity_poly.pdbx_seq_one_letter_code
_entity_poly.pdbx_strand_id
1 'polypeptide(L)'
;MSTTWLIVVGLVPVALIVVLALVLRGRLQERWFGGTGLQEWRSVARSLPWRDRWALWRANAAGRATRSSRLAPFAVQRGQALAAASGRMAANRSVSRTLVFLASVAAVTTVVTGDVGVFGWLSLVLDALLLLLGLCYRRLHLRQQARFVDSVRRNQELAAR
;
A
#
# COMPACT_ATOMS: atom_id res chain seq x y z
N MET A 1 28.70 0.52 -27.92
CA MET A 1 27.67 -0.43 -27.45
C MET A 1 26.37 -0.14 -28.19
N SER A 2 25.75 -1.12 -28.84
CA SER A 2 24.50 -0.88 -29.57
C SER A 2 23.34 -0.68 -28.61
N THR A 3 22.40 0.20 -28.96
CA THR A 3 21.15 0.47 -28.24
C THR A 3 20.34 -0.78 -27.91
N THR A 4 20.46 -1.83 -28.73
CA THR A 4 19.87 -3.16 -28.48
C THR A 4 20.39 -3.84 -27.21
N TRP A 5 21.68 -3.71 -26.88
CA TRP A 5 22.24 -4.29 -25.66
C TRP A 5 21.76 -3.58 -24.39
N LEU A 6 21.56 -2.26 -24.45
CA LEU A 6 20.99 -1.48 -23.34
C LEU A 6 19.52 -1.87 -23.06
N ILE A 7 18.75 -2.16 -24.10
CA ILE A 7 17.36 -2.62 -23.96
C ILE A 7 17.32 -4.03 -23.36
N VAL A 8 18.16 -4.96 -23.80
CA VAL A 8 18.17 -6.34 -23.25
C VAL A 8 18.65 -6.34 -21.79
N VAL A 9 19.70 -5.59 -21.46
CA VAL A 9 20.24 -5.51 -20.09
C VAL A 9 19.30 -4.73 -19.15
N GLY A 10 18.51 -3.77 -19.64
CA GLY A 10 17.56 -3.02 -18.80
C GLY A 10 16.18 -3.67 -18.67
N LEU A 11 15.65 -4.25 -19.75
CA LEU A 11 14.24 -4.64 -19.85
C LEU A 11 13.99 -6.09 -19.38
N VAL A 12 14.97 -6.98 -19.58
CA VAL A 12 14.89 -8.37 -19.10
C VAL A 12 14.87 -8.47 -17.56
N PRO A 13 15.73 -7.75 -16.81
CA PRO A 13 15.67 -7.78 -15.34
C PRO A 13 14.38 -7.16 -14.80
N VAL A 14 13.88 -6.09 -15.43
CA VAL A 14 12.60 -5.47 -15.06
C VAL A 14 11.45 -6.43 -15.27
N ALA A 15 11.38 -7.12 -16.42
CA ALA A 15 10.37 -8.12 -16.69
C ALA A 15 10.44 -9.29 -15.67
N LEU A 16 11.66 -9.75 -15.36
CA LEU A 16 11.88 -10.82 -14.37
C LEU A 16 11.41 -10.39 -12.96
N ILE A 17 11.74 -9.17 -12.53
CA ILE A 17 11.30 -8.60 -11.25
C ILE A 17 9.78 -8.50 -11.21
N VAL A 18 9.13 -8.06 -12.29
CA VAL A 18 7.67 -7.96 -12.37
C VAL A 18 7.02 -9.34 -12.26
N VAL A 19 7.52 -10.34 -13.00
CA VAL A 19 7.00 -11.72 -12.93
C VAL A 19 7.20 -12.30 -11.54
N LEU A 20 8.40 -12.16 -10.97
CA LEU A 20 8.70 -12.64 -9.62
C LEU A 20 7.82 -11.94 -8.58
N ALA A 21 7.62 -10.63 -8.69
CA ALA A 21 6.73 -9.87 -7.83
C ALA A 21 5.28 -10.35 -7.96
N LEU A 22 4.79 -10.67 -9.16
CA LEU A 22 3.44 -11.20 -9.38
C LEU A 22 3.27 -12.61 -8.79
N VAL A 23 4.25 -13.49 -8.94
CA VAL A 23 4.22 -14.86 -8.38
C VAL A 23 4.29 -14.81 -6.85
N LEU A 24 5.19 -13.99 -6.29
CA LEU A 24 5.32 -13.80 -4.85
C LEU A 24 4.13 -13.04 -4.25
N ARG A 25 3.42 -12.22 -5.04
CA ARG A 25 2.28 -11.41 -4.58
C ARG A 25 1.21 -12.26 -3.90
N GLY A 26 0.86 -13.41 -4.45
CA GLY A 26 -0.17 -14.28 -3.86
C GLY A 26 0.22 -14.74 -2.47
N ARG A 27 1.41 -15.35 -2.34
CA ARG A 27 1.92 -15.85 -1.06
C ARG A 27 2.21 -14.75 -0.04
N LEU A 28 2.74 -13.62 -0.50
CA LEU A 28 2.97 -12.45 0.36
C LEU A 28 1.64 -11.87 0.84
N GLN A 29 0.61 -11.83 0.00
CA GLN A 29 -0.71 -11.35 0.41
C GLN A 29 -1.38 -12.26 1.44
N GLU A 30 -1.31 -13.58 1.28
CA GLU A 30 -1.82 -14.51 2.29
C GLU A 30 -1.05 -14.38 3.61
N ARG A 31 0.28 -14.31 3.55
CA ARG A 31 1.10 -14.19 4.76
C ARG A 31 0.89 -12.86 5.49
N TRP A 32 0.68 -11.77 4.76
CA TRP A 32 0.59 -10.42 5.33
C TRP A 32 -0.84 -10.01 5.68
N PHE A 33 -1.85 -10.55 5.00
CA PHE A 33 -3.27 -10.18 5.17
C PHE A 33 -4.20 -11.35 5.49
N GLY A 34 -3.69 -12.57 5.61
CA GLY A 34 -4.49 -13.73 6.02
C GLY A 34 -5.15 -13.49 7.38
N GLY A 35 -6.45 -13.75 7.48
CA GLY A 35 -7.25 -13.51 8.70
C GLY A 35 -7.62 -12.04 8.97
N THR A 36 -7.36 -11.12 8.03
CA THR A 36 -7.78 -9.71 8.17
C THR A 36 -9.18 -9.42 7.64
N GLY A 37 -9.86 -10.39 7.02
CA GLY A 37 -11.15 -10.14 6.35
C GLY A 37 -11.04 -9.49 4.97
N LEU A 38 -9.83 -9.18 4.50
CA LEU A 38 -9.61 -8.44 3.26
C LEU A 38 -9.94 -9.26 2.01
N GLN A 39 -9.78 -10.58 2.05
CA GLN A 39 -10.08 -11.47 0.93
C GLN A 39 -11.59 -11.68 0.78
N GLU A 40 -12.28 -11.81 1.91
CA GLU A 40 -13.74 -11.86 2.03
C GLU A 40 -14.36 -10.53 1.57
N TRP A 41 -13.79 -9.39 1.98
CA TRP A 41 -14.21 -8.09 1.43
C TRP A 41 -14.00 -8.02 -0.09
N ARG A 42 -12.88 -8.55 -0.61
CA ARG A 42 -12.62 -8.54 -2.06
C ARG A 42 -13.63 -9.40 -2.84
N SER A 43 -14.07 -10.54 -2.30
CA SER A 43 -15.10 -11.35 -2.96
C SER A 43 -16.43 -10.60 -3.00
N VAL A 44 -16.84 -9.99 -1.89
CA VAL A 44 -18.04 -9.12 -1.83
C VAL A 44 -17.93 -7.93 -2.76
N ALA A 45 -16.76 -7.29 -2.84
CA ALA A 45 -16.57 -6.14 -3.73
C ALA A 45 -16.73 -6.52 -5.22
N ARG A 46 -16.43 -7.76 -5.63
CA ARG A 46 -16.60 -8.19 -7.03
C ARG A 46 -18.06 -8.23 -7.47
N SER A 47 -18.99 -8.50 -6.57
CA SER A 47 -20.43 -8.50 -6.88
C SER A 47 -21.05 -7.10 -6.85
N LEU A 48 -20.30 -6.08 -6.40
CA LEU A 48 -20.80 -4.70 -6.32
C LEU A 48 -20.53 -3.90 -7.62
N PRO A 49 -21.49 -3.07 -8.07
CA PRO A 49 -21.26 -2.11 -9.14
C PRO A 49 -20.06 -1.21 -8.85
N TRP A 50 -19.36 -0.77 -9.90
CA TRP A 50 -18.20 0.12 -9.77
C TRP A 50 -18.52 1.39 -8.96
N ARG A 51 -19.69 1.99 -9.19
CA ARG A 51 -20.13 3.20 -8.48
C ARG A 51 -20.22 2.99 -6.97
N ASP A 52 -20.77 1.85 -6.54
CA ASP A 52 -20.91 1.50 -5.13
C ASP A 52 -19.53 1.25 -4.50
N ARG A 53 -18.66 0.51 -5.18
CA ARG A 53 -17.26 0.32 -4.76
C ARG A 53 -16.53 1.66 -4.57
N TRP A 54 -16.73 2.61 -5.46
CA TRP A 54 -16.10 3.93 -5.37
C TRP A 54 -16.67 4.78 -4.22
N ALA A 55 -17.98 4.71 -3.98
CA ALA A 55 -18.62 5.37 -2.85
C ALA A 55 -18.07 4.83 -1.52
N LEU A 56 -17.97 3.50 -1.40
CA LEU A 56 -17.36 2.82 -0.25
C LEU A 56 -15.88 3.17 -0.09
N TRP A 57 -15.14 3.30 -1.20
CA TRP A 57 -13.75 3.73 -1.19
C TRP A 57 -13.59 5.10 -0.54
N ARG A 58 -14.34 6.09 -1.04
CA ARG A 58 -14.29 7.47 -0.55
C ARG A 58 -14.74 7.60 0.90
N ALA A 59 -15.80 6.90 1.29
CA ALA A 59 -16.32 6.94 2.66
C ALA A 59 -15.25 6.52 3.68
N ASN A 60 -14.64 5.33 3.51
CA ASN A 60 -13.66 4.88 4.50
C ASN A 60 -12.34 5.64 4.40
N ALA A 61 -11.92 6.08 3.20
CA ALA A 61 -10.71 6.89 3.04
C ALA A 61 -10.81 8.27 3.74
N ALA A 62 -12.02 8.83 3.78
CA ALA A 62 -12.31 10.10 4.43
C ALA A 62 -12.74 9.96 5.90
N GLY A 63 -12.91 8.74 6.42
CA GLY A 63 -13.45 8.54 7.77
C GLY A 63 -14.91 8.95 7.93
N ARG A 64 -15.71 8.83 6.86
CA ARG A 64 -17.11 9.28 6.82
C ARG A 64 -18.08 8.11 6.67
N ALA A 65 -19.34 8.35 7.02
CA ALA A 65 -20.45 7.46 6.69
C ALA A 65 -20.71 7.46 5.17
N THR A 66 -21.24 6.36 4.65
CA THR A 66 -21.80 6.34 3.30
C THR A 66 -23.04 7.24 3.24
N ARG A 67 -23.35 7.73 2.04
CA ARG A 67 -24.58 8.51 1.81
C ARG A 67 -25.84 7.64 1.73
N SER A 68 -25.67 6.32 1.60
CA SER A 68 -26.76 5.35 1.46
C SER A 68 -26.67 4.33 2.59
N SER A 69 -27.81 4.10 3.26
CA SER A 69 -27.97 3.07 4.29
C SER A 69 -27.74 1.67 3.73
N ARG A 70 -28.16 1.40 2.48
CA ARG A 70 -27.89 0.14 1.77
C ARG A 70 -26.39 -0.20 1.72
N LEU A 71 -25.53 0.81 1.62
CA LEU A 71 -24.09 0.65 1.52
C LEU A 71 -23.38 0.59 2.88
N ALA A 72 -24.07 0.94 3.96
CA ALA A 72 -23.46 1.04 5.29
C ALA A 72 -22.87 -0.30 5.78
N PRO A 73 -23.55 -1.47 5.64
CA PRO A 73 -22.96 -2.75 6.04
C PRO A 73 -21.68 -3.11 5.27
N PHE A 74 -21.65 -2.81 3.96
CA PHE A 74 -20.46 -3.03 3.13
C PHE A 74 -19.31 -2.08 3.50
N ALA A 75 -19.64 -0.85 3.91
CA ALA A 75 -18.66 0.13 4.37
C ALA A 75 -18.00 -0.31 5.69
N VAL A 76 -18.81 -0.84 6.62
CA VAL A 76 -18.35 -1.44 7.88
C VAL A 76 -17.42 -2.62 7.59
N GLN A 77 -17.85 -3.59 6.79
CA GLN A 77 -17.05 -4.77 6.45
C GLN A 77 -15.70 -4.37 5.82
N ARG A 78 -15.72 -3.46 4.85
CA ARG A 78 -14.50 -2.93 4.22
C ARG A 78 -13.61 -2.20 5.22
N GLY A 79 -14.21 -1.37 6.08
CA GLY A 79 -13.48 -0.55 7.05
C GLY A 79 -12.78 -1.40 8.10
N GLN A 80 -13.46 -2.43 8.62
CA GLN A 80 -12.89 -3.40 9.55
C GLN A 80 -11.74 -4.17 8.90
N ALA A 81 -11.92 -4.65 7.66
CA ALA A 81 -10.87 -5.38 6.95
C ALA A 81 -9.61 -4.52 6.71
N LEU A 82 -9.80 -3.25 6.32
CA LEU A 82 -8.68 -2.32 6.11
C LEU A 82 -8.03 -1.85 7.41
N ALA A 83 -8.79 -1.71 8.49
CA ALA A 83 -8.25 -1.40 9.82
C ALA A 83 -7.38 -2.56 10.33
N ALA A 84 -7.86 -3.80 10.20
CA ALA A 84 -7.10 -5.01 10.56
C ALA A 84 -5.82 -5.16 9.71
N ALA A 85 -5.93 -4.97 8.39
CA ALA A 85 -4.77 -5.01 7.49
C ALA A 85 -3.76 -3.90 7.81
N SER A 86 -4.22 -2.67 8.07
CA SER A 86 -3.36 -1.54 8.44
C SER A 86 -2.69 -1.74 9.80
N GLY A 87 -3.41 -2.28 10.78
CA GLY A 87 -2.86 -2.61 12.10
C GLY A 87 -1.76 -3.68 12.01
N ARG A 88 -1.97 -4.72 11.20
CA ARG A 88 -0.97 -5.76 10.96
C ARG A 88 0.26 -5.24 10.24
N MET A 89 0.08 -4.36 9.25
CA MET A 89 1.19 -3.65 8.58
C MET A 89 1.96 -2.74 9.55
N ALA A 90 1.26 -1.99 10.40
CA ALA A 90 1.88 -1.10 11.38
C ALA A 90 2.65 -1.87 12.46
N ALA A 91 2.21 -3.09 12.80
CA ALA A 91 2.91 -3.99 13.70
C ALA A 91 4.19 -4.59 13.07
N ASN A 92 4.26 -4.66 11.74
CA ASN A 92 5.39 -5.26 11.03
C ASN A 92 6.57 -4.27 10.89
N ARG A 93 7.36 -4.14 11.97
CA ARG A 93 8.54 -3.24 12.07
C ARG A 93 9.62 -3.52 11.01
N SER A 94 9.64 -4.71 10.40
CA SER A 94 10.64 -5.07 9.39
C SER A 94 10.54 -4.21 8.13
N VAL A 95 9.33 -3.82 7.72
CA VAL A 95 9.11 -3.07 6.47
C VAL A 95 9.74 -1.68 6.54
N SER A 96 9.54 -0.94 7.63
CA SER A 96 10.21 0.36 7.83
C SER A 96 11.73 0.22 7.90
N ARG A 97 12.26 -0.83 8.52
CA ARG A 97 13.71 -1.09 8.57
C ARG A 97 14.27 -1.43 7.21
N THR A 98 13.58 -2.24 6.42
CA THR A 98 13.98 -2.59 5.05
C THR A 98 13.99 -1.38 4.13
N LEU A 99 12.98 -0.49 4.21
CA LEU A 99 12.97 0.76 3.42
C LEU A 99 14.13 1.70 3.80
N VAL A 100 14.42 1.85 5.10
CA VAL A 100 15.57 2.65 5.56
C VAL A 100 16.91 2.03 5.15
N PHE A 101 17.03 0.70 5.23
CA PHE A 101 18.22 -0.03 4.82
C PHE A 101 18.47 0.13 3.31
N LEU A 102 17.44 -0.05 2.48
CA LEU A 102 17.54 0.14 1.03
C LEU A 102 17.95 1.57 0.67
N ALA A 103 17.37 2.58 1.31
CA ALA A 103 17.75 3.97 1.11
C ALA A 103 19.20 4.26 1.55
N SER A 104 19.67 3.60 2.61
CA SER A 104 21.05 3.74 3.09
C SER A 104 22.06 3.09 2.14
N VAL A 105 21.74 1.90 1.61
CA VAL A 105 22.60 1.20 0.64
C VAL A 105 22.70 1.98 -0.66
N ALA A 106 21.58 2.51 -1.18
CA ALA A 106 21.57 3.33 -2.39
C ALA A 106 22.36 4.64 -2.20
N ALA A 107 22.20 5.33 -1.06
CA ALA A 107 22.99 6.51 -0.74
C ALA A 107 24.50 6.22 -0.70
N VAL A 108 24.91 5.13 -0.05
CA VAL A 108 26.32 4.71 0.01
C VAL A 108 26.85 4.38 -1.39
N THR A 109 26.06 3.69 -2.21
CA THR A 109 26.46 3.32 -3.57
C THR A 109 26.67 4.56 -4.44
N THR A 110 25.83 5.58 -4.28
CA THR A 110 25.94 6.87 -5.01
C THR A 110 27.21 7.64 -4.60
N VAL A 111 27.56 7.61 -3.30
CA VAL A 111 28.80 8.23 -2.79
C VAL A 111 30.05 7.49 -3.27
N VAL A 112 30.04 6.16 -3.27
CA VAL A 112 31.19 5.32 -3.66
C VAL A 112 31.46 5.36 -5.17
N THR A 113 30.42 5.47 -5.99
CA THR A 113 30.57 5.48 -7.46
C THR A 113 30.92 6.86 -8.03
N GLY A 114 30.84 7.93 -7.22
CA GLY A 114 31.17 9.29 -7.64
C GLY A 114 30.24 9.84 -8.73
N ASP A 115 29.09 9.18 -8.97
CA ASP A 115 28.18 9.51 -10.06
C ASP A 115 27.27 10.66 -9.65
N VAL A 116 27.74 11.90 -9.83
CA VAL A 116 27.03 13.15 -9.48
C VAL A 116 26.21 13.70 -10.66
N GLY A 117 26.01 12.90 -11.71
CA GLY A 117 25.16 13.26 -12.85
C GLY A 117 23.66 13.32 -12.50
N VAL A 118 22.81 13.56 -13.49
CA VAL A 118 21.34 13.59 -13.33
C VAL A 118 20.80 12.33 -12.64
N PHE A 119 21.44 11.18 -12.84
CA PHE A 119 21.10 9.90 -12.19
C PHE A 119 21.44 9.86 -10.69
N GLY A 120 22.53 10.51 -10.25
CA GLY A 120 22.89 10.63 -8.83
C GLY A 120 21.90 11.48 -8.04
N TRP A 121 21.45 12.60 -8.62
CA TRP A 121 20.39 13.42 -8.04
C TRP A 121 19.05 12.68 -7.95
N LEU A 122 18.69 11.92 -8.98
CA LEU A 122 17.49 11.08 -8.98
C LEU A 122 17.55 10.01 -7.90
N SER A 123 18.70 9.36 -7.69
CA SER A 123 18.91 8.40 -6.61
C SER A 123 18.76 9.04 -5.23
N LEU A 124 19.41 10.19 -5.01
CA LEU A 124 19.29 10.96 -3.76
C LEU A 124 17.85 11.38 -3.45
N VAL A 125 17.10 11.82 -4.46
CA VAL A 125 15.68 12.17 -4.31
C VAL A 125 14.85 10.91 -4.00
N LEU A 126 15.12 9.79 -4.66
CA LEU A 126 14.45 8.52 -4.37
C LEU A 126 14.73 8.06 -2.94
N ASP A 127 15.98 8.16 -2.49
CA ASP A 127 16.41 7.75 -1.15
C ASP A 127 15.81 8.64 -0.06
N ALA A 128 15.79 9.96 -0.29
CA ALA A 128 15.10 10.90 0.59
C ALA A 128 13.60 10.61 0.65
N LEU A 129 12.96 10.28 -0.47
CA LEU A 129 11.56 9.87 -0.52
C LEU A 129 11.33 8.55 0.21
N LEU A 130 12.20 7.55 0.07
CA LEU A 130 12.11 6.26 0.75
C LEU A 130 12.34 6.40 2.26
N LEU A 131 13.26 7.27 2.70
CA LEU A 131 13.48 7.64 4.10
C LEU A 131 12.25 8.36 4.67
N LEU A 132 11.74 9.38 3.98
CA LEU A 132 10.52 10.09 4.37
C LEU A 132 9.33 9.14 4.43
N LEU A 133 9.19 8.24 3.46
CA LEU A 133 8.15 7.22 3.44
C LEU A 133 8.33 6.28 4.63
N GLY A 134 9.54 5.81 4.92
CA GLY A 134 9.85 4.93 6.05
C GLY A 134 9.59 5.56 7.42
N LEU A 135 9.97 6.83 7.59
CA LEU A 135 9.76 7.62 8.81
C LEU A 135 8.28 7.97 9.01
N CYS A 136 7.58 8.32 7.93
CA CYS A 136 6.16 8.65 7.96
C CYS A 136 5.26 7.41 7.92
N TYR A 137 5.78 6.24 7.53
CA TYR A 137 5.02 5.01 7.26
C TYR A 137 4.08 4.66 8.41
N ARG A 138 4.63 4.58 9.62
CA ARG A 138 3.86 4.23 10.82
C ARG A 138 2.81 5.28 11.15
N ARG A 139 3.18 6.57 11.09
CA ARG A 139 2.23 7.67 11.36
C ARG A 139 1.10 7.71 10.34
N LEU A 140 1.41 7.45 9.07
CA LEU A 140 0.43 7.38 7.98
C LEU A 140 -0.53 6.22 8.20
N HIS A 141 -0.03 5.02 8.51
CA HIS A 141 -0.87 3.86 8.79
C HIS A 141 -1.76 4.04 10.03
N LEU A 142 -1.24 4.65 11.10
CA LEU A 142 -2.04 4.95 12.30
C LEU A 142 -3.16 5.96 11.98
N ARG A 143 -2.86 7.01 11.20
CA ARG A 143 -3.89 7.97 10.75
C ARG A 143 -4.94 7.31 9.86
N GLN A 144 -4.54 6.42 8.95
CA GLN A 144 -5.46 5.68 8.11
C GLN A 144 -6.33 4.73 8.93
N GLN A 145 -5.74 4.03 9.90
CA GLN A 145 -6.45 3.15 10.81
C GLN A 145 -7.52 3.92 11.61
N ALA A 146 -7.19 5.10 12.15
CA ALA A 146 -8.15 5.95 12.83
C ALA A 146 -9.33 6.32 11.91
N ARG A 147 -9.06 6.73 10.66
CA ARG A 147 -10.13 7.02 9.69
C ARG A 147 -11.00 5.81 9.40
N PHE A 148 -10.42 4.61 9.30
CA PHE A 148 -11.21 3.40 9.09
C PHE A 148 -12.09 3.08 10.29
N VAL A 149 -11.60 3.24 11.52
CA VAL A 149 -12.37 3.06 12.76
C VAL A 149 -13.52 4.07 12.83
N ASP A 150 -13.26 5.34 12.54
CA ASP A 150 -14.28 6.39 12.51
C ASP A 150 -15.36 6.11 11.46
N SER A 151 -14.96 5.66 10.26
CA SER A 151 -15.91 5.30 9.22
C SER A 151 -16.76 4.09 9.63
N VAL A 152 -16.15 3.06 10.23
CA VAL A 152 -16.88 1.88 10.73
C VAL A 152 -17.94 2.30 11.74
N ARG A 153 -17.55 3.07 12.76
CA ARG A 153 -18.47 3.54 13.79
C ARG A 153 -19.66 4.30 13.19
N ARG A 154 -19.40 5.29 12.33
CA ARG A 154 -20.46 6.10 11.71
C ARG A 154 -21.37 5.29 10.78
N ASN A 155 -20.85 4.27 10.11
CA ASN A 155 -21.67 3.40 9.26
C ASN A 155 -22.46 2.36 10.08
N GLN A 156 -21.97 1.93 11.24
CA GLN A 156 -22.75 1.12 12.18
C GLN A 156 -23.94 1.92 12.73
N GLU A 157 -23.70 3.18 13.13
CA GLU A 157 -24.74 4.11 13.55
C GLU A 157 -25.79 4.34 12.43
N LEU A 158 -25.34 4.43 11.17
CA LEU A 158 -26.23 4.58 10.01
C LEU A 158 -27.02 3.30 9.69
N ALA A 159 -26.44 2.12 9.89
CA ALA A 159 -27.10 0.84 9.64
C ALA A 159 -28.13 0.48 10.72
N ALA A 160 -28.03 1.08 11.91
CA ALA A 160 -28.96 0.90 13.02
C ALA A 160 -30.17 1.84 12.98
N ARG A 161 -30.22 2.76 12.01
CA ARG A 161 -31.34 3.69 11.77
C ARG A 161 -32.20 3.19 10.61
#